data_AF-A0A835LMU6-F1
#
_entry.id   AF-A0A835LMU6-F1
#
_cell.length_a   1.000
_cell.length_b   1.000
_cell.length_c   1.000
_cell.angle_alpha   90.00
_cell.angle_beta   90.00
_cell.angle_gamma   90.00
#
_symmetry.space_group_name_H-M   'P 1'
#
loop_
_entity.id
_entity.type
_entity.pdbx_description
1 polymer ?
#
loop_
_entity_poly.entity_id
_entity_poly.type
_entity_poly.pdbx_seq_one_letter_code
_entity_poly.pdbx_strand_id
1 'polypeptide(L)'
;MTNPPFILEHLNEITEVLCQPFVYSFLPVPVQSGSESVLTATAELLSDCSSGNEPGIYTVSEFRTVVDTLYRLVPGMQIATDIICGFPGMICAV
;
A
#
# COMPACT_ATOMS: atom_id res chain seq x y z
N MET A 1 7.79 -6.33 0.80
CA MET A 1 6.82 -5.33 0.29
C MET A 1 5.45 -5.71 0.81
N THR A 2 4.79 -4.83 1.54
CA THR A 2 3.40 -5.06 1.98
C THR A 2 2.47 -4.85 0.80
N ASN A 3 1.54 -5.76 0.58
CA ASN A 3 0.54 -5.62 -0.49
C ASN A 3 -0.73 -4.96 0.09
N PRO A 4 -1.10 -3.72 -0.29
CA PRO A 4 -2.22 -2.98 0.31
C PRO A 4 -3.57 -3.75 0.36
N PRO A 5 -4.03 -4.44 -0.71
CA PRO A 5 -5.24 -5.27 -0.66
C PRO A 5 -5.19 -6.37 0.41
N PHE A 6 -4.04 -7.03 0.55
CA PHE A 6 -3.92 -8.16 1.48
C PHE A 6 -3.82 -7.71 2.94
N ILE A 7 -3.16 -6.59 3.22
CA ILE A 7 -3.05 -6.06 4.58
C ILE A 7 -4.40 -5.53 5.08
N LEU A 8 -5.24 -4.97 4.22
CA LEU A 8 -6.56 -4.44 4.62
C LEU A 8 -7.40 -5.46 5.37
N GLU A 9 -7.40 -6.70 4.91
CA GLU A 9 -8.16 -7.81 5.52
C GLU A 9 -7.57 -8.26 6.87
N HIS A 10 -6.28 -8.01 7.12
CA HIS A 10 -5.53 -8.50 8.28
C HIS A 10 -5.01 -7.37 9.18
N LEU A 11 -5.58 -6.17 9.08
CA LEU A 11 -5.08 -4.98 9.76
C LEU A 11 -5.07 -5.14 11.27
N ASN A 12 -6.10 -5.76 11.85
CA ASN A 12 -6.19 -5.92 13.30
C ASN A 12 -5.08 -6.85 13.82
N GLU A 13 -4.92 -8.00 13.19
CA GLU A 13 -3.90 -9.01 13.53
C GLU A 13 -2.50 -8.44 13.36
N ILE A 14 -2.25 -7.69 12.29
CA ILE A 14 -0.96 -7.03 12.05
C ILE A 14 -0.68 -5.96 13.11
N THR A 15 -1.68 -5.17 13.50
CA THR A 15 -1.49 -4.15 14.55
C THR A 15 -1.16 -4.77 15.92
N GLU A 16 -1.72 -5.94 16.24
CA GLU A 16 -1.40 -6.67 17.47
C GLU A 16 0.06 -7.14 17.49
N VAL A 17 0.55 -7.65 16.36
CA VAL A 17 1.95 -8.08 16.20
C VAL A 17 2.90 -6.88 16.27
N LEU A 18 2.57 -5.77 15.62
CA LEU A 18 3.40 -4.57 15.59
C LEU A 18 3.47 -3.83 16.94
N CYS A 19 2.55 -4.14 17.87
CA CYS A 19 2.59 -3.64 19.25
C CYS A 19 3.47 -4.49 20.19
N GLN A 20 4.01 -5.62 19.74
CA GLN A 20 4.83 -6.48 20.58
C GLN A 20 6.19 -5.82 20.89
N PRO A 21 6.72 -5.94 22.12
CA PRO A 21 7.94 -5.24 22.53
C PRO A 21 9.20 -5.67 21.79
N PHE A 22 9.16 -6.81 21.08
CA PHE A 22 10.28 -7.36 20.32
C PHE A 22 10.10 -7.21 18.80
N VAL A 23 9.07 -6.48 18.36
CA VAL A 23 8.78 -6.20 16.96
C VAL A 23 8.97 -4.71 16.71
N TYR A 24 9.70 -4.35 15.66
CA TYR A 24 9.81 -2.96 15.25
C TYR A 24 8.49 -2.48 14.64
N SER A 25 7.98 -1.35 15.13
CA SER A 25 6.79 -0.67 14.58
C SER A 25 7.13 0.08 13.28
N PHE A 26 7.58 -0.66 12.27
CA PHE A 26 7.97 -0.15 10.96
C PHE A 26 7.40 -1.03 9.86
N LEU A 27 6.79 -0.43 8.84
CA LEU A 27 6.25 -1.17 7.71
C LEU A 27 6.44 -0.44 6.37
N PRO A 28 7.07 -1.07 5.36
CA PRO A 28 7.06 -0.56 4.00
C PRO A 28 5.70 -0.85 3.35
N VAL A 29 4.93 0.20 3.11
CA VAL A 29 3.62 0.16 2.42
C VAL A 29 3.73 1.04 1.16
N PRO A 30 3.87 0.44 -0.03
CA PRO A 30 3.96 1.19 -1.27
C PRO A 30 2.62 1.83 -1.62
N VAL A 31 2.61 3.14 -1.86
CA VAL A 31 1.48 3.85 -2.46
C VAL A 31 1.60 3.93 -3.98
N GLN A 32 2.83 3.96 -4.51
CA GLN A 32 3.18 4.11 -5.92
C GLN A 32 2.78 5.46 -6.53
N SER A 33 1.52 5.90 -6.41
CA SER A 33 1.03 7.19 -6.87
C SER A 33 -0.16 7.67 -6.05
N GLY A 34 -0.28 8.98 -5.85
CA GLY A 34 -1.49 9.62 -5.32
C GLY A 34 -2.59 9.85 -6.36
N SER A 35 -2.42 9.39 -7.60
CA SER A 35 -3.41 9.52 -8.68
C SER A 35 -4.07 8.18 -8.96
N GLU A 36 -5.38 8.08 -8.72
CA GLU A 36 -6.18 6.87 -9.01
C GLU A 36 -5.99 6.40 -10.45
N SER A 37 -6.01 7.32 -11.43
CA SER A 37 -5.80 6.97 -12.84
C SER A 37 -4.42 6.36 -13.11
N VAL A 38 -3.38 6.80 -12.39
CA VAL A 38 -2.02 6.25 -12.53
C VAL A 38 -1.94 4.88 -11.85
N LEU A 39 -2.58 4.70 -10.68
CA LEU A 39 -2.63 3.40 -10.00
C LEU A 39 -3.34 2.34 -10.85
N THR A 40 -4.50 2.68 -11.41
CA THR A 40 -5.23 1.78 -12.32
C THR A 40 -4.39 1.43 -13.53
N ALA A 41 -3.81 2.43 -14.22
CA ALA A 41 -2.97 2.16 -15.39
C ALA A 41 -1.70 1.35 -15.05
N THR A 42 -1.11 1.58 -13.88
CA THR A 42 0.05 0.78 -13.41
C THR A 42 -0.36 -0.67 -13.15
N ALA A 43 -1.50 -0.89 -12.48
CA ALA A 43 -2.03 -2.23 -12.24
C ALA A 43 -2.39 -2.96 -13.55
N GLU A 44 -2.96 -2.26 -14.53
CA GLU A 44 -3.25 -2.79 -15.87
C GLU A 44 -1.96 -3.23 -16.59
N LEU A 45 -0.90 -2.42 -16.56
CA LEU A 45 0.39 -2.76 -17.19
C LEU A 45 1.10 -3.93 -16.50
N LEU A 46 0.90 -4.09 -15.20
CA LEU A 46 1.46 -5.18 -14.40
C LEU A 46 0.61 -6.46 -14.46
N SER A 47 -0.55 -6.42 -15.12
CA SER A 47 -1.38 -7.60 -15.39
C SER A 47 -0.71 -8.48 -16.45
N ASP A 48 0.25 -9.29 -16.02
CA ASP A 48 0.86 -10.28 -16.88
C ASP A 48 -0.18 -11.37 -17.19
N CYS A 49 -0.76 -11.37 -18.40
CA CYS A 49 -1.77 -12.33 -18.86
C CYS A 49 -1.29 -13.80 -18.79
N SER A 50 -0.02 -14.03 -18.47
CA SER A 50 0.63 -15.35 -18.35
C SER A 50 0.54 -15.96 -16.95
N SER A 51 0.27 -15.15 -15.92
CA SER A 51 0.08 -15.60 -14.54
C SER A 51 -1.38 -15.30 -14.20
N GLY A 52 -2.23 -16.31 -13.99
CA GLY A 52 -3.66 -16.11 -13.70
C GLY A 52 -3.99 -15.43 -12.35
N ASN A 53 -3.12 -14.54 -11.87
CA ASN A 53 -3.30 -13.75 -10.67
C ASN A 53 -3.83 -12.36 -11.05
N GLU A 54 -4.93 -11.97 -10.42
CA GLU A 54 -5.45 -10.60 -10.48
C GLU A 54 -4.37 -9.60 -10.02
N PRO A 55 -4.16 -8.48 -10.73
CA PRO A 55 -3.27 -7.43 -10.24
C PRO A 55 -3.77 -6.92 -8.89
N GLY A 56 -2.84 -6.58 -7.99
CA GLY A 56 -3.17 -5.97 -6.70
C GLY A 56 -3.69 -4.54 -6.87
N ILE A 57 -4.92 -4.40 -7.37
CA ILE A 57 -5.61 -3.12 -7.52
C ILE A 57 -6.00 -2.62 -6.13
N TYR A 58 -5.55 -1.42 -5.79
CA TYR A 58 -6.02 -0.68 -4.62
C TYR A 58 -6.14 0.79 -4.99
N THR A 59 -6.98 1.48 -4.25
CA THR A 59 -7.23 2.91 -4.36
C THR A 59 -6.35 3.71 -3.39
N VAL A 60 -6.19 5.00 -3.65
CA VAL A 60 -5.54 5.93 -2.72
C VAL A 60 -6.31 5.97 -1.39
N SER A 61 -7.64 5.83 -1.43
CA SER A 61 -8.49 5.77 -0.23
C SER A 61 -8.21 4.53 0.62
N GLU A 62 -8.01 3.38 -0.01
CA GLU A 62 -7.65 2.13 0.66
C GLU A 62 -6.26 2.22 1.28
N PHE A 63 -5.28 2.78 0.56
CA PHE A 63 -3.97 3.06 1.13
C PHE A 63 -4.07 3.97 2.38
N ARG A 64 -4.85 5.05 2.30
CA ARG A 64 -5.09 5.94 3.47
C ARG A 64 -5.71 5.18 4.63
N THR A 65 -6.68 4.32 4.37
CA THR A 65 -7.34 3.50 5.40
C THR A 65 -6.33 2.62 6.15
N VAL A 66 -5.38 2.00 5.43
CA VAL A 66 -4.28 1.22 6.02
C VAL A 66 -3.41 2.12 6.91
N VAL A 67 -2.92 3.23 6.35
CA VAL A 67 -1.97 4.11 7.04
C VAL A 67 -2.60 4.75 8.28
N ASP A 68 -3.81 5.28 8.17
CA ASP A 68 -4.53 5.92 9.28
C ASP A 68 -4.83 4.92 10.39
N THR A 69 -5.17 3.68 10.04
CA THR A 69 -5.40 2.61 11.01
C THR A 69 -4.11 2.23 11.74
N LEU A 70 -3.00 2.06 11.00
CA LEU A 70 -1.70 1.73 11.59
C LEU A 70 -1.20 2.84 12.53
N TYR A 71 -1.30 4.12 12.14
CA TYR A 71 -0.95 5.24 13.02
C TYR A 71 -1.82 5.34 14.26
N ARG A 72 -3.12 5.01 14.14
CA ARG A 72 -4.05 5.06 15.26
C ARG A 72 -3.84 3.93 16.26
N LEU A 73 -3.48 2.73 15.80
CA LEU A 73 -3.43 1.52 16.62
C LEU A 73 -2.02 1.14 17.07
N VAL A 74 -0.96 1.56 16.37
CA VAL A 74 0.43 1.19 16.68
C VAL A 74 1.21 2.43 17.14
N PRO A 75 1.50 2.58 18.45
CA PRO A 75 2.27 3.70 18.96
C PRO A 75 3.67 3.77 18.34
N GLY A 76 4.07 4.94 17.84
CA GLY A 76 5.40 5.15 17.25
C GLY A 76 5.58 4.52 15.86
N MET A 77 4.49 4.16 15.19
CA MET A 77 4.52 3.58 13.85
C MET A 77 5.32 4.43 12.86
N GLN A 78 6.14 3.78 12.04
CA GLN A 78 6.85 4.37 10.93
C GLN A 78 6.46 3.67 9.62
N ILE A 79 6.02 4.45 8.64
CA ILE A 79 5.67 3.95 7.31
C ILE A 79 6.72 4.42 6.32
N ALA A 80 7.32 3.48 5.59
CA ALA A 80 8.08 3.78 4.38
C ALA A 80 7.19 3.56 3.16
N THR A 81 7.21 4.49 2.21
CA THR A 81 6.43 4.38 0.99
C THR A 81 7.27 4.73 -0.23
N ASP A 82 6.94 4.10 -1.35
CA ASP A 82 7.60 4.29 -2.64
C ASP A 82 6.65 5.06 -3.57
N ILE A 83 7.23 5.96 -4.38
CA ILE A 83 6.53 6.75 -5.39
C ILE A 83 7.17 6.48 -6.75
N ILE A 84 6.34 6.12 -7.73
CA ILE A 84 6.71 6.02 -9.14
C ILE A 84 6.40 7.35 -9.81
N CYS A 85 7.43 8.00 -10.33
CA CYS A 85 7.31 9.26 -11.06
C CYS A 85 7.39 9.05 -12.58
N GLY A 86 6.80 9.97 -13.34
CA GLY A 86 6.97 10.01 -14.80
C GLY A 86 6.18 8.95 -15.57
N PHE A 87 5.00 8.56 -15.07
CA PHE A 87 4.14 7.62 -15.79
C PHE A 87 3.77 8.21 -17.17
N PRO A 88 3.96 7.48 -18.30
CA PRO A 88 3.81 8.03 -19.64
C PRO A 88 2.43 8.68 -19.87
N GLY A 89 2.42 9.96 -20.24
CA GLY A 89 1.20 10.71 -20.55
C GLY A 89 0.35 11.12 -19.35
N MET A 90 0.80 10.86 -18.11
CA MET A 90 0.05 11.17 -16.89
C MET A 90 0.85 12.02 -15.90
N ILE A 91 0.15 12.85 -15.12
CA ILE A 91 0.74 13.57 -14.00
C ILE A 91 0.60 12.70 -12.75
N CYS A 92 1.73 12.37 -12.13
CA CYS A 92 1.73 11.70 -10.83
C CYS A 92 1.50 12.74 -9.73
N ALA A 93 0.45 12.56 -8.93
CA ALA A 93 0.26 13.31 -7.69
C ALA A 93 0.97 12.55 -6.55
N VAL A 94 1.49 13.29 -5.57
CA VAL A 94 2.09 12.75 -4.34
C VAL A 94 1.13 12.94 -3.18
#